data_AF-A0A7K1XXY8-F1
#
_entry.id   AF-A0A7K1XXY8-F1
#
_cell.length_a   1.000
_cell.length_b   1.000
_cell.length_c   1.000
_cell.angle_alpha   90.00
_cell.angle_beta   90.00
_cell.angle_gamma   90.00
#
_symmetry.space_group_name_H-M   'P 1'
#
loop_
_entity.id
_entity.type
_entity.pdbx_description
1 polymer ?
#
loop_
_entity_poly.entity_id
_entity_poly.type
_entity_poly.pdbx_seq_one_letter_code
_entity_poly.pdbx_strand_id
1 'polypeptide(L)'
;MKTTTILNGLLMLSMLAMSINLCAQSSTEKIELRESAHGKVSARISKKLGGKDFELNLSGEKVTALSVDGKAVPESGWDAYASEISELKTQLKKNEQRAKTEKARSVGDQKKSLVEKERTLNVKSQTLAAKSAAEQMKIKAEKDKNLAGKDRAKADAAKVIADGDRLKAEKDHEAAETDRKLLDELMTELVSDKIIGAKHDLKSLQLEPSGMRVNGNSQSGAILDKYLKKYPSLVRTGVSYNFGVNKAK
;
A
#
# COMPACT_ATOMS: atom_id res chain seq x y z
N MET A 1 -16.33 21.07 -10.71
CA MET A 1 -15.57 20.82 -11.97
C MET A 1 -16.38 19.85 -12.81
N LYS A 2 -16.93 20.29 -13.94
CA LYS A 2 -17.79 19.48 -14.81
C LYS A 2 -16.94 18.93 -15.95
N THR A 3 -16.88 17.61 -16.08
CA THR A 3 -16.24 16.89 -17.18
C THR A 3 -17.25 16.67 -18.29
N THR A 4 -17.02 17.31 -19.43
CA THR A 4 -17.74 17.05 -20.68
C THR A 4 -16.78 16.32 -21.60
N THR A 5 -17.09 15.06 -21.94
CA THR A 5 -16.41 14.35 -23.03
C THR A 5 -17.46 13.52 -23.75
N ILE A 6 -18.15 14.15 -24.70
CA ILE A 6 -19.00 13.52 -25.70
C ILE A 6 -18.44 13.97 -27.05
N LEU A 7 -17.83 13.05 -27.79
CA LEU A 7 -17.90 12.91 -29.26
C LEU A 7 -16.86 11.88 -29.71
N ASN A 8 -17.28 10.61 -29.81
CA ASN A 8 -16.59 9.62 -30.62
C ASN A 8 -17.65 8.93 -31.46
N GLY A 9 -17.84 9.46 -32.67
CA GLY A 9 -18.80 8.99 -33.65
C GLY A 9 -18.44 9.50 -35.03
N LEU A 10 -17.18 9.34 -35.44
CA LEU A 10 -16.79 9.55 -36.82
C LEU A 10 -16.47 8.19 -37.44
N LEU A 11 -17.50 7.68 -38.11
CA LEU A 11 -17.51 6.49 -38.93
C LEU A 11 -16.55 6.71 -40.10
N MET A 12 -15.31 6.23 -39.97
CA MET A 12 -14.33 6.22 -41.06
C MET A 12 -14.72 5.14 -42.07
N LEU A 13 -15.67 5.48 -42.95
CA LEU A 13 -15.90 4.77 -44.21
C LEU A 13 -14.84 5.25 -45.22
N SER A 14 -13.56 4.99 -44.95
CA SER A 14 -12.52 5.21 -45.95
C SER A 14 -12.65 4.13 -47.01
N MET A 15 -13.18 4.53 -48.17
CA MET A 15 -13.06 3.78 -49.41
C MET A 15 -11.58 3.49 -49.65
N LEU A 16 -11.19 2.26 -49.34
CA LEU A 16 -9.87 1.75 -49.59
C LEU A 16 -9.78 1.45 -51.09
N ALA A 17 -9.50 2.49 -51.88
CA ALA A 17 -8.96 2.31 -53.22
C ALA A 17 -7.52 1.80 -53.07
N MET A 18 -7.36 0.52 -52.72
CA MET A 18 -6.08 -0.17 -52.76
C MET A 18 -5.68 -0.34 -54.23
N SER A 19 -5.02 0.67 -54.79
CA SER A 19 -4.18 0.51 -55.96
C SER A 19 -2.96 -0.31 -55.54
N ILE A 20 -3.06 -1.64 -55.66
CA ILE A 20 -1.96 -2.56 -55.39
C ILE A 20 -0.94 -2.39 -56.52
N ASN A 21 0.00 -1.45 -56.37
CA ASN A 21 1.17 -1.35 -57.24
C ASN A 21 2.16 -2.47 -56.86
N LEU A 22 2.02 -3.64 -57.48
CA LEU A 22 3.08 -4.65 -57.49
C LEU A 22 4.26 -4.07 -58.29
N CYS A 23 5.37 -3.78 -57.61
CA CYS A 23 6.62 -3.43 -58.28
C CYS A 23 7.10 -4.61 -59.15
N ALA A 24 7.31 -4.31 -60.44
CA ALA A 24 8.16 -5.00 -61.41
C ALA A 24 7.72 -6.37 -61.97
N GLN A 25 6.80 -6.37 -62.94
CA GLN A 25 6.89 -7.17 -64.18
C GLN A 25 5.85 -6.68 -65.21
N SER A 26 6.21 -6.70 -66.49
CA SER A 26 5.73 -5.87 -67.60
C SER A 26 4.36 -6.20 -68.20
N SER A 27 3.32 -6.35 -67.37
CA SER A 27 1.92 -6.35 -67.84
C SER A 27 1.07 -5.51 -66.89
N THR A 28 0.67 -4.32 -67.33
CA THR A 28 -0.27 -3.43 -66.62
C THR A 28 -1.67 -4.02 -66.66
N GLU A 29 -1.89 -5.07 -65.86
CA GLU A 29 -3.23 -5.55 -65.56
C GLU A 29 -3.88 -4.56 -64.58
N LYS A 30 -5.01 -3.97 -64.99
CA LYS A 30 -5.80 -3.07 -64.15
C LYS A 30 -7.16 -3.71 -63.91
N ILE A 31 -7.44 -4.03 -62.65
CA ILE A 31 -8.77 -4.48 -62.23
C ILE A 31 -9.39 -3.36 -61.40
N GLU A 32 -10.49 -2.79 -61.87
CA GLU A 32 -11.33 -1.87 -61.11
C GLU A 32 -12.56 -2.61 -60.62
N LEU A 33 -12.68 -2.77 -59.30
CA LEU A 33 -13.91 -3.25 -58.66
C LEU A 33 -14.75 -2.04 -58.25
N ARG A 34 -16.02 -2.02 -58.64
CA ARG A 34 -17.00 -1.02 -58.20
C ARG A 34 -18.18 -1.73 -57.56
N GLU A 35 -18.47 -1.36 -56.32
CA GLU A 35 -19.66 -1.81 -55.64
C GLU A 35 -20.78 -0.78 -55.88
N SER A 36 -21.89 -1.21 -56.46
CA SER A 36 -23.07 -0.36 -56.60
C SER A 36 -23.83 -0.26 -55.27
N ALA A 37 -24.64 0.79 -55.10
CA ALA A 37 -25.47 0.98 -53.90
C ALA A 37 -26.42 -0.20 -53.60
N HIS A 38 -26.69 -1.07 -54.57
CA HIS A 38 -27.53 -2.26 -54.43
C HIS A 38 -26.72 -3.53 -54.11
N GLY A 39 -25.44 -3.41 -53.72
CA GLY A 39 -24.56 -4.55 -53.41
C GLY A 39 -24.15 -5.38 -54.63
N LYS A 40 -24.51 -4.96 -55.84
CA LYS A 40 -24.05 -5.61 -57.07
C LYS A 40 -22.64 -5.12 -57.38
N VAL A 41 -21.69 -6.05 -57.42
CA VAL A 41 -20.29 -5.78 -57.78
C VAL A 41 -20.17 -5.80 -59.30
N SER A 42 -19.69 -4.71 -59.87
CA SER A 42 -19.19 -4.67 -61.24
C SER A 42 -17.66 -4.65 -61.23
N ALA A 43 -17.06 -5.37 -62.18
CA ALA A 43 -15.62 -5.42 -62.35
C ALA A 43 -15.26 -5.00 -63.77
N ARG A 44 -14.28 -4.12 -63.91
CA ARG A 44 -13.65 -3.78 -65.18
C ARG A 44 -12.23 -4.32 -65.17
N ILE A 45 -11.93 -5.23 -66.09
CA ILE A 45 -10.60 -5.84 -66.24
C ILE A 45 -9.99 -5.30 -67.52
N SER A 46 -8.81 -4.71 -67.42
CA SER A 46 -8.00 -4.30 -68.56
C SER A 46 -6.68 -5.06 -68.54
N LYS A 47 -6.41 -5.86 -69.58
CA LYS A 47 -5.19 -6.67 -69.68
C LYS A 47 -4.73 -6.79 -71.13
N LYS A 48 -3.41 -6.73 -71.33
CA LYS A 48 -2.79 -7.01 -72.63
C LYS A 48 -2.48 -8.50 -72.75
N LEU A 49 -3.03 -9.18 -73.76
CA LEU A 49 -2.83 -10.60 -74.00
C LEU A 49 -2.58 -10.86 -75.49
N GLY A 50 -1.50 -11.56 -75.84
CA GLY A 50 -1.17 -11.85 -77.24
C GLY A 50 -0.96 -10.60 -78.11
N GLY A 51 -0.55 -9.47 -77.53
CA GLY A 51 -0.35 -8.20 -78.24
C GLY A 51 -1.60 -7.32 -78.39
N LYS A 52 -2.78 -7.84 -78.03
CA LYS A 52 -4.05 -7.10 -78.05
C LYS A 52 -4.43 -6.60 -76.66
N ASP A 53 -5.09 -5.44 -76.60
CA ASP A 53 -5.59 -4.85 -75.36
C ASP A 53 -7.04 -5.27 -75.12
N PHE A 54 -7.28 -6.09 -74.10
CA PHE A 54 -8.61 -6.56 -73.72
C PHE A 54 -9.18 -5.70 -72.60
N GLU A 55 -10.45 -5.30 -72.77
CA GLU A 55 -11.24 -4.68 -71.73
C GLU A 55 -12.55 -5.44 -71.53
N LEU A 56 -12.74 -5.98 -70.32
CA LEU A 56 -13.90 -6.80 -69.96
C LEU A 56 -14.67 -6.13 -68.83
N ASN A 57 -15.95 -5.85 -69.06
CA ASN A 57 -16.89 -5.42 -68.03
C ASN A 57 -17.76 -6.59 -67.59
N LEU A 58 -17.75 -6.86 -66.29
CA LEU A 58 -18.50 -7.92 -65.63
C LEU A 58 -19.52 -7.31 -64.68
N SER A 59 -20.71 -7.90 -64.62
CA SER A 59 -21.71 -7.64 -63.58
C SER A 59 -22.04 -8.97 -62.91
N GLY A 60 -21.43 -9.22 -61.74
CA GLY A 60 -21.34 -10.57 -61.17
C GLY A 60 -20.50 -11.48 -62.08
N GLU A 61 -21.02 -12.65 -62.44
CA GLU A 61 -20.31 -13.60 -63.32
C GLU A 61 -20.60 -13.40 -64.83
N LYS A 62 -21.56 -12.53 -65.16
CA LYS A 62 -21.99 -12.26 -66.54
C LYS A 62 -21.13 -11.16 -67.16
N VAL A 63 -20.63 -11.42 -68.38
CA VAL A 63 -19.98 -10.40 -69.21
C VAL A 63 -21.06 -9.45 -69.72
N THR A 64 -20.87 -8.15 -69.52
CA THR A 64 -21.79 -7.11 -69.98
C THR A 64 -21.21 -6.29 -71.12
N ALA A 65 -19.89 -6.20 -71.24
CA ALA A 65 -19.22 -5.65 -72.41
C ALA A 65 -17.81 -6.23 -72.56
N LEU A 66 -17.38 -6.38 -73.82
CA LEU A 66 -16.03 -6.78 -74.21
C LEU A 66 -15.52 -5.82 -75.28
N SER A 67 -14.31 -5.30 -75.11
CA SER A 67 -13.60 -4.54 -76.13
C SER A 67 -12.21 -5.12 -76.36
N VAL A 68 -11.79 -5.18 -77.62
CA VAL A 68 -10.46 -5.65 -78.05
C VAL A 68 -9.81 -4.55 -78.87
N ASP A 69 -8.64 -4.09 -78.47
CA ASP A 69 -7.92 -2.97 -79.08
C ASP A 69 -8.78 -1.69 -79.17
N GLY A 70 -9.59 -1.45 -78.13
CA GLY A 70 -10.53 -0.33 -78.04
C GLY A 70 -11.80 -0.48 -78.90
N LYS A 71 -11.96 -1.57 -79.65
CA LYS A 71 -13.17 -1.84 -80.45
C LYS A 71 -14.13 -2.73 -79.67
N ALA A 72 -15.36 -2.28 -79.50
CA ALA A 72 -16.41 -3.08 -78.85
C ALA A 72 -16.75 -4.33 -79.68
N VAL A 73 -16.76 -5.49 -79.02
CA VAL A 73 -17.12 -6.77 -79.63
C VAL A 73 -18.59 -7.06 -79.31
N PRO A 74 -19.47 -7.25 -80.32
CA PRO A 74 -20.85 -7.62 -80.08
C PRO A 74 -20.94 -8.98 -79.38
N GLU A 75 -22.03 -9.24 -78.67
CA GLU A 75 -22.22 -10.48 -77.88
C GLU A 75 -22.06 -11.76 -78.73
N SER A 76 -22.49 -11.73 -80.00
CA SER A 76 -22.31 -12.83 -80.95
C SER A 76 -20.84 -13.13 -81.30
N GLY A 77 -19.92 -12.21 -81.05
CA GLY A 77 -18.49 -12.37 -81.31
C GLY A 77 -17.68 -12.82 -80.10
N TRP A 78 -18.31 -13.01 -78.94
CA TRP A 78 -17.59 -13.37 -77.71
C TRP A 78 -17.01 -14.79 -77.75
N ASP A 79 -17.62 -15.70 -78.50
CA ASP A 79 -17.17 -17.10 -78.62
C ASP A 79 -15.75 -17.20 -79.19
N ALA A 80 -15.37 -16.28 -80.09
CA ALA A 80 -14.02 -16.21 -80.63
C ALA A 80 -12.94 -15.86 -79.57
N TYR A 81 -13.36 -15.34 -78.40
CA TYR A 81 -12.50 -14.94 -77.28
C TYR A 81 -12.82 -15.70 -75.99
N ALA A 82 -13.53 -16.84 -76.09
CA ALA A 82 -14.01 -17.58 -74.92
C ALA A 82 -12.87 -18.03 -73.99
N SER A 83 -11.72 -18.40 -74.56
CA SER A 83 -10.54 -18.82 -73.81
C SER A 83 -9.96 -17.67 -72.97
N GLU A 84 -9.77 -16.50 -73.59
CA GLU A 84 -9.25 -15.29 -72.94
C GLU A 84 -10.22 -14.77 -71.87
N ILE A 85 -11.52 -14.75 -72.14
CA ILE A 85 -12.56 -14.38 -71.16
C ILE A 85 -12.49 -15.32 -69.95
N SER A 86 -12.32 -16.62 -70.16
CA SER A 86 -12.19 -17.61 -69.09
C SER A 86 -10.93 -17.39 -68.24
N GLU A 87 -9.80 -17.08 -68.89
CA GLU A 87 -8.55 -16.76 -68.19
C GLU A 87 -8.71 -15.52 -67.29
N LEU A 88 -9.30 -14.44 -67.84
CA LEU A 88 -9.54 -13.19 -67.09
C LEU A 88 -10.51 -13.42 -65.91
N LYS A 89 -11.59 -14.19 -66.10
CA LYS A 89 -12.51 -14.57 -65.01
C LYS A 89 -11.79 -15.36 -63.92
N THR A 90 -10.90 -16.28 -64.31
CA THR A 90 -10.11 -17.08 -63.35
C THR A 90 -9.15 -16.21 -62.55
N GLN A 91 -8.49 -15.24 -63.20
CA GLN A 91 -7.62 -14.27 -62.53
C GLN A 91 -8.40 -13.39 -61.56
N LEU A 92 -9.58 -12.89 -61.96
CA LEU A 92 -10.45 -12.14 -61.07
C LEU A 92 -10.81 -12.93 -59.81
N LYS A 93 -11.26 -14.19 -59.95
CA LYS A 93 -11.58 -15.06 -58.82
C LYS A 93 -10.38 -15.27 -57.88
N LYS A 94 -9.18 -15.48 -58.43
CA LYS A 94 -7.93 -15.60 -57.65
C LYS A 94 -7.61 -14.31 -56.89
N ASN A 95 -7.77 -13.15 -57.52
CA ASN A 95 -7.49 -11.85 -56.90
C ASN A 95 -8.50 -11.51 -55.81
N GLU A 96 -9.80 -11.79 -56.02
CA GLU A 96 -10.82 -11.68 -54.97
C GLU A 96 -10.51 -12.57 -53.77
N GLN A 97 -10.08 -13.82 -54.00
CA GLN A 97 -9.71 -14.73 -52.92
C GLN A 97 -8.48 -14.25 -52.15
N ARG A 98 -7.46 -13.70 -52.84
CA ARG A 98 -6.29 -13.08 -52.21
C ARG A 98 -6.69 -11.87 -51.37
N ALA A 99 -7.50 -10.96 -51.91
CA ALA A 99 -7.99 -9.78 -51.20
C ALA A 99 -8.82 -10.15 -49.96
N LYS A 100 -9.70 -11.15 -50.05
CA LYS A 100 -10.45 -11.69 -48.90
C LYS A 100 -9.52 -12.26 -47.84
N THR A 101 -8.53 -13.04 -48.25
CA THR A 101 -7.55 -13.65 -47.33
C THR A 101 -6.68 -12.59 -46.65
N GLU A 102 -6.22 -11.58 -47.38
CA GLU A 102 -5.42 -10.49 -46.85
C GLU A 102 -6.22 -9.59 -45.90
N LYS A 103 -7.47 -9.28 -46.26
CA LYS A 103 -8.40 -8.58 -45.34
C LYS A 103 -8.62 -9.37 -44.06
N ALA A 104 -8.83 -10.69 -44.15
CA ALA A 104 -8.98 -11.55 -42.98
C ALA A 104 -7.71 -11.58 -42.12
N ARG A 105 -6.52 -11.64 -42.73
CA ARG A 105 -5.23 -11.55 -42.01
C ARG A 105 -5.07 -10.21 -41.32
N SER A 106 -5.33 -9.10 -42.02
CA SER A 106 -5.26 -7.74 -41.47
C SER A 106 -6.18 -7.55 -40.26
N VAL A 107 -7.44 -8.02 -40.36
CA VAL A 107 -8.39 -8.00 -39.23
C VAL A 107 -7.90 -8.88 -38.07
N GLY A 108 -7.34 -10.06 -38.37
CA GLY A 108 -6.72 -10.93 -37.38
C GLY A 108 -5.58 -10.26 -36.62
N ASP A 109 -4.70 -9.56 -37.34
CA ASP A 109 -3.55 -8.86 -36.76
C ASP A 109 -3.98 -7.64 -35.93
N GLN A 110 -4.98 -6.89 -36.39
CA GLN A 110 -5.60 -5.83 -35.59
C GLN A 110 -6.19 -6.38 -34.28
N LYS A 111 -6.91 -7.50 -34.34
CA LYS A 111 -7.48 -8.14 -33.15
C LYS A 111 -6.39 -8.60 -32.18
N LYS A 112 -5.32 -9.25 -32.67
CA LYS A 112 -4.17 -9.64 -31.84
C LYS A 112 -3.50 -8.43 -31.20
N SER A 113 -3.31 -7.34 -31.95
CA SER A 113 -2.74 -6.09 -31.45
C SER A 113 -3.58 -5.48 -30.32
N LEU A 114 -4.91 -5.50 -30.44
CA LEU A 114 -5.81 -5.00 -29.39
C LEU A 114 -5.76 -5.86 -28.13
N VAL A 115 -5.78 -7.20 -28.27
CA VAL A 115 -5.66 -8.14 -27.14
C VAL A 115 -4.34 -7.94 -26.41
N GLU A 116 -3.24 -7.74 -27.14
CA GLU A 116 -1.94 -7.50 -26.52
C GLU A 116 -1.90 -6.17 -25.77
N LYS A 117 -2.46 -5.09 -26.34
CA LYS A 117 -2.61 -3.81 -25.63
C LYS A 117 -3.40 -3.97 -24.33
N GLU A 118 -4.52 -4.69 -24.36
CA GLU A 118 -5.33 -4.95 -23.17
C GLU A 118 -4.54 -5.72 -22.10
N ARG A 119 -3.79 -6.76 -22.49
CA ARG A 119 -2.90 -7.50 -21.57
C ARG A 119 -1.86 -6.59 -20.94
N THR A 120 -1.20 -5.73 -21.72
CA THR A 120 -0.20 -4.79 -21.19
C THR A 120 -0.81 -3.80 -20.21
N LEU A 121 -2.05 -3.33 -20.44
CA LEU A 121 -2.76 -2.44 -19.52
C LEU A 121 -3.12 -3.16 -18.22
N ASN A 122 -3.57 -4.41 -18.28
CA ASN A 122 -3.88 -5.22 -17.11
C ASN A 122 -2.63 -5.53 -16.27
N VAL A 123 -1.49 -5.83 -16.90
CA VAL A 123 -0.22 -6.03 -16.19
C VAL A 123 0.22 -4.72 -15.50
N LYS A 124 0.09 -3.58 -16.18
CA LYS A 124 0.41 -2.26 -15.59
C LYS A 124 -0.49 -1.95 -14.40
N SER A 125 -1.80 -2.19 -14.49
CA SER A 125 -2.72 -1.92 -13.39
C SER A 125 -2.44 -2.81 -12.18
N GLN A 126 -2.17 -4.11 -12.40
CA GLN A 126 -1.76 -5.03 -11.33
C GLN A 126 -0.43 -4.60 -10.68
N THR A 127 0.54 -4.17 -11.47
CA THR A 127 1.83 -3.69 -10.96
C THR A 127 1.66 -2.44 -10.08
N LEU A 128 0.80 -1.50 -10.49
CA LEU A 128 0.49 -0.31 -9.70
C LEU A 128 -0.23 -0.67 -8.39
N ALA A 129 -1.19 -1.59 -8.43
CA ALA A 129 -1.89 -2.08 -7.24
C ALA A 129 -0.91 -2.75 -6.26
N ALA A 130 -0.01 -3.60 -6.75
CA ALA A 130 1.03 -4.24 -5.93
C ALA A 130 1.97 -3.23 -5.28
N LYS A 131 2.41 -2.20 -6.03
CA LYS A 131 3.23 -1.11 -5.48
C LYS A 131 2.50 -0.33 -4.38
N SER A 132 1.22 -0.01 -4.59
CA SER A 132 0.41 0.68 -3.58
C SER A 132 0.24 -0.15 -2.31
N ALA A 133 -0.02 -1.45 -2.44
CA ALA A 133 -0.11 -2.36 -1.30
C ALA A 133 1.21 -2.46 -0.52
N ALA A 134 2.34 -2.55 -1.23
CA ALA A 134 3.67 -2.56 -0.60
C ALA A 134 3.95 -1.27 0.18
N GLU A 135 3.56 -0.12 -0.34
CA GLU A 135 3.70 1.17 0.35
C GLU A 135 2.85 1.23 1.63
N GLN A 136 1.61 0.76 1.58
CA GLN A 136 0.75 0.67 2.76
C GLN A 136 1.34 -0.24 3.84
N MET A 137 1.94 -1.38 3.44
CA MET A 137 2.63 -2.28 4.37
C MET A 137 3.83 -1.60 5.03
N LYS A 138 4.63 -0.82 4.29
CA LYS A 138 5.74 -0.04 4.86
C LYS A 138 5.25 0.97 5.90
N ILE A 139 4.22 1.74 5.56
CA ILE A 139 3.63 2.74 6.48
C ILE A 139 3.13 2.06 7.76
N LYS A 140 2.48 0.89 7.64
CA LYS A 140 2.02 0.12 8.79
C LYS A 140 3.20 -0.37 9.65
N ALA A 141 4.23 -0.92 9.02
CA ALA A 141 5.44 -1.38 9.72
C ALA A 141 6.16 -0.23 10.46
N GLU A 142 6.22 0.97 9.88
CA GLU A 142 6.79 2.15 10.54
C GLU A 142 5.97 2.60 11.75
N LYS A 143 4.63 2.58 11.64
CA LYS A 143 3.74 2.88 12.77
C LYS A 143 3.94 1.88 13.90
N ASP A 144 3.99 0.59 13.58
CA ASP A 144 4.19 -0.48 14.57
C ASP A 144 5.57 -0.35 15.25
N LYS A 145 6.61 -0.02 14.49
CA LYS A 145 7.96 0.26 15.03
C LYS A 145 7.95 1.46 15.99
N ASN A 146 7.23 2.53 15.65
CA ASN A 146 7.12 3.72 16.50
C ASN A 146 6.36 3.41 17.80
N LEU A 147 5.25 2.66 17.72
CA LEU A 147 4.51 2.20 18.90
C LEU A 147 5.39 1.35 19.82
N ALA A 148 6.11 0.38 19.26
CA ALA A 148 7.06 -0.44 20.03
C ALA A 148 8.17 0.42 20.68
N GLY A 149 8.64 1.47 20.01
CA GLY A 149 9.59 2.42 20.57
C GLY A 149 9.02 3.19 21.78
N LYS A 150 7.77 3.66 21.68
CA LYS A 150 7.08 4.34 22.78
C LYS A 150 6.85 3.43 23.98
N ASP A 151 6.48 2.17 23.73
CA ASP A 151 6.25 1.20 24.80
C ASP A 151 7.54 0.83 25.53
N ARG A 152 8.67 0.71 24.82
CA ARG A 152 9.99 0.56 25.44
C ARG A 152 10.35 1.76 26.31
N ALA A 153 10.17 2.99 25.82
CA ALA A 153 10.45 4.19 26.59
C ALA A 153 9.60 4.29 27.87
N LYS A 154 8.33 3.88 27.81
CA LYS A 154 7.46 3.80 29.00
C LYS A 154 7.95 2.74 29.98
N ALA A 155 8.34 1.56 29.50
CA ALA A 155 8.87 0.50 30.34
C ALA A 155 10.17 0.92 31.05
N ASP A 156 11.06 1.61 30.34
CA ASP A 156 12.31 2.13 30.92
C ASP A 156 12.04 3.22 31.95
N ALA A 157 11.11 4.14 31.70
CA ALA A 157 10.68 5.13 32.69
C ALA A 157 10.09 4.49 33.95
N ALA A 158 9.27 3.44 33.79
CA ALA A 158 8.69 2.70 34.91
C ALA A 158 9.77 2.00 35.76
N LYS A 159 10.83 1.46 35.13
CA LYS A 159 11.97 0.88 35.86
C LYS A 159 12.69 1.92 36.70
N VAL A 160 12.96 3.10 36.15
CA VAL A 160 13.62 4.19 36.90
C VAL A 160 12.82 4.61 38.12
N ILE A 161 11.48 4.69 37.99
CA ILE A 161 10.60 5.00 39.12
C ILE A 161 10.67 3.88 40.18
N ALA A 162 10.56 2.61 39.75
CA ALA A 162 10.63 1.47 40.66
C ALA A 162 11.97 1.38 41.40
N ASP A 163 13.09 1.67 40.74
CA ASP A 163 14.41 1.73 41.37
C ASP A 163 14.51 2.89 42.38
N GLY A 164 13.91 4.05 42.06
CA GLY A 164 13.81 5.18 42.97
C GLY A 164 13.01 4.85 44.24
N ASP A 165 11.86 4.20 44.08
CA ASP A 165 11.01 3.77 45.19
C ASP A 165 11.73 2.73 46.06
N ARG A 166 12.46 1.80 45.45
CA ARG A 166 13.28 0.81 46.17
C ARG A 166 14.36 1.48 47.02
N LEU A 167 15.12 2.42 46.46
CA LEU A 167 16.15 3.16 47.20
C LEU A 167 15.56 3.99 48.35
N LYS A 168 14.37 4.56 48.16
CA LYS A 168 13.68 5.28 49.22
C LYS A 168 13.25 4.34 50.35
N ALA A 169 12.67 3.20 50.01
CA ALA A 169 12.28 2.19 50.98
C ALA A 169 13.49 1.64 51.77
N GLU A 170 14.64 1.44 51.09
CA GLU A 170 15.89 1.03 51.75
C GLU A 170 16.38 2.09 52.76
N LYS A 171 16.33 3.38 52.41
CA LYS A 171 16.68 4.47 53.35
C LYS A 171 15.72 4.60 54.52
N ASP A 172 14.42 4.48 54.26
CA ASP A 172 13.40 4.54 55.31
C ASP A 172 13.57 3.36 56.28
N HIS A 173 13.93 2.17 55.76
CA HIS A 173 14.26 1.00 56.58
C HIS A 173 15.51 1.22 57.42
N GLU A 174 16.60 1.73 56.83
CA GLU A 174 17.84 2.05 57.55
C GLU A 174 17.60 3.08 58.66
N ALA A 175 16.85 4.15 58.36
CA ALA A 175 16.46 5.16 59.34
C ALA A 175 15.67 4.54 60.49
N ALA A 176 14.66 3.73 60.19
CA ALA A 176 13.85 3.04 61.20
C ALA A 176 14.68 2.08 62.07
N GLU A 177 15.66 1.37 61.49
CA GLU A 177 16.58 0.53 62.27
C GLU A 177 17.47 1.36 63.19
N THR A 178 18.00 2.49 62.72
CA THR A 178 18.81 3.38 63.56
C THR A 178 18.01 3.97 64.72
N ASP A 179 16.77 4.42 64.46
CA ASP A 179 15.88 4.93 65.50
C ASP A 179 15.53 3.84 66.51
N ARG A 180 15.30 2.61 66.05
CA ARG A 180 15.03 1.46 66.93
C ARG A 180 16.21 1.15 67.85
N LYS A 181 17.44 1.17 67.33
CA LYS A 181 18.66 0.97 68.14
C LYS A 181 18.82 2.08 69.17
N LEU A 182 18.62 3.33 68.76
CA LEU A 182 18.76 4.49 69.63
C LEU A 182 17.74 4.48 70.77
N LEU A 183 16.48 4.11 70.48
CA LEU A 183 15.45 3.91 71.50
C LEU A 183 15.78 2.74 72.43
N ASP A 184 16.34 1.64 71.92
CA ASP A 184 16.74 0.51 72.77
C ASP A 184 17.88 0.85 73.72
N GLU A 185 18.88 1.61 73.26
CA GLU A 185 19.95 2.16 74.07
C GLU A 185 19.38 3.10 75.15
N LEU A 186 18.51 4.03 74.76
CA LEU A 186 17.84 4.95 75.66
C LEU A 186 17.07 4.21 76.77
N MET A 187 16.30 3.18 76.40
CA MET A 187 15.58 2.34 77.37
C MET A 187 16.53 1.59 78.31
N THR A 188 17.67 1.12 77.81
CA THR A 188 18.70 0.45 78.63
C THR A 188 19.27 1.41 79.67
N GLU A 189 19.48 2.67 79.31
CA GLU A 189 20.00 3.70 80.23
C GLU A 189 18.98 4.14 81.26
N LEU A 190 17.70 4.25 80.88
CA LEU A 190 16.63 4.54 81.84
C LEU A 190 16.55 3.47 82.94
N VAL A 191 16.77 2.20 82.58
CA VAL A 191 16.87 1.09 83.54
C VAL A 191 18.14 1.22 84.38
N SER A 192 19.29 1.49 83.75
CA SER A 192 20.58 1.64 84.45
C SER A 192 20.57 2.77 85.48
N ASP A 193 19.93 3.90 85.15
CA ASP A 193 19.78 5.06 86.02
C ASP A 193 18.67 4.88 87.07
N LYS A 194 18.00 3.72 87.09
CA LYS A 194 16.89 3.37 87.99
C LYS A 194 15.69 4.32 87.88
N ILE A 195 15.49 4.93 86.70
CA ILE A 195 14.31 5.75 86.41
C ILE A 195 13.08 4.85 86.16
N ILE A 196 13.31 3.68 85.56
CA ILE A 196 12.33 2.59 85.40
C ILE A 196 12.94 1.27 85.89
N GLY A 197 12.11 0.27 86.20
CA GLY A 197 12.55 -1.05 86.68
C GLY A 197 13.11 -1.93 85.56
N ALA A 198 12.37 -2.05 84.46
CA ALA A 198 12.74 -2.81 83.27
C ALA A 198 12.29 -2.09 81.98
N LYS A 199 12.83 -2.49 80.82
CA LYS A 199 12.51 -1.86 79.52
C LYS A 199 11.00 -1.82 79.21
N HIS A 200 10.26 -2.87 79.57
CA HIS A 200 8.83 -2.98 79.32
C HIS A 200 7.96 -2.14 80.29
N ASP A 201 8.55 -1.59 81.37
CA ASP A 201 7.85 -0.69 82.28
C ASP A 201 7.67 0.72 81.69
N LEU A 202 8.31 1.01 80.56
CA LEU A 202 8.17 2.27 79.87
C LEU A 202 6.81 2.36 79.17
N LYS A 203 5.89 3.14 79.74
CA LYS A 203 4.56 3.43 79.20
C LYS A 203 4.57 4.72 78.39
N SER A 204 5.24 5.75 78.88
CA SER A 204 5.39 7.00 78.15
C SER A 204 6.75 7.64 78.40
N LEU A 205 7.29 8.26 77.36
CA LEU A 205 8.52 9.05 77.40
C LEU A 205 8.27 10.31 76.58
N GLN A 206 8.55 11.46 77.19
CA GLN A 206 8.65 12.73 76.50
C GLN A 206 10.04 13.30 76.80
N LEU A 207 10.83 13.52 75.76
CA LEU A 207 12.14 14.15 75.85
C LEU A 207 12.17 15.39 74.94
N GLU A 208 12.18 16.56 75.57
CA GLU A 208 12.22 17.86 74.91
C GLU A 208 13.34 18.71 75.53
N PRO A 209 13.83 19.76 74.84
CA PRO A 209 14.82 20.69 75.41
C PRO A 209 14.35 21.35 76.72
N SER A 210 13.03 21.51 76.88
CA SER A 210 12.39 22.16 78.02
C SER A 210 12.21 21.23 79.23
N GLY A 211 12.29 19.92 79.05
CA GLY A 211 11.98 18.96 80.11
C GLY A 211 11.93 17.50 79.64
N MET A 212 12.08 16.59 80.60
CA MET A 212 11.98 15.15 80.39
C MET A 212 10.93 14.56 81.34
N ARG A 213 9.99 13.79 80.79
CA ARG A 213 8.97 13.05 81.54
C ARG A 213 9.04 11.57 81.21
N VAL A 214 9.06 10.74 82.23
CA VAL A 214 9.05 9.28 82.10
C VAL A 214 7.89 8.74 82.92
N ASN A 215 6.98 8.01 82.27
CA ASN A 215 5.74 7.50 82.87
C ASN A 215 4.92 8.58 83.58
N GLY A 216 4.91 9.81 83.02
CA GLY A 216 4.21 10.97 83.57
C GLY A 216 5.00 11.76 84.64
N ASN A 217 6.09 11.19 85.18
CA ASN A 217 6.91 11.83 86.21
C ASN A 217 7.99 12.73 85.58
N SER A 218 8.02 13.99 85.97
CA SER A 218 9.09 14.92 85.57
C SER A 218 10.42 14.51 86.20
N GLN A 219 11.46 14.45 85.37
CA GLN A 219 12.81 14.11 85.80
C GLN A 219 13.57 15.36 86.25
N SER A 220 14.64 15.18 87.03
CA SER A 220 15.48 16.28 87.49
C SER A 220 16.27 16.91 86.34
N GLY A 221 16.66 18.18 86.49
CA GLY A 221 17.47 18.89 85.48
C GLY A 221 18.78 18.19 85.16
N ALA A 222 19.45 17.60 86.16
CA ALA A 222 20.69 16.85 85.95
C ALA A 222 20.50 15.60 85.07
N ILE A 223 19.37 14.91 85.21
CA ILE A 223 19.01 13.78 84.34
C ILE A 223 18.72 14.32 82.93
N LEU A 224 17.90 15.36 82.81
CA LEU A 224 17.61 15.99 81.53
C LEU A 224 18.89 16.35 80.78
N ASP A 225 19.82 17.07 81.40
CA ASP A 225 21.08 17.50 80.78
C ASP A 225 21.93 16.31 80.28
N LYS A 226 21.96 15.21 81.04
CA LYS A 226 22.65 13.97 80.64
C LYS A 226 22.06 13.41 79.34
N TYR A 227 20.74 13.26 79.27
CA TYR A 227 20.06 12.69 78.10
C TYR A 227 20.05 13.64 76.90
N LEU A 228 19.90 14.95 77.12
CA LEU A 228 20.01 15.96 76.07
C LEU A 228 21.39 15.93 75.41
N LYS A 229 22.46 15.81 76.21
CA LYS A 229 23.84 15.75 75.71
C LYS A 229 24.12 14.45 74.94
N LYS A 230 23.53 13.34 75.38
CA LYS A 230 23.81 12.01 74.81
C LYS A 230 22.97 11.68 73.59
N TYR A 231 21.72 12.15 73.52
CA TYR A 231 20.78 11.85 72.44
C TYR A 231 20.34 13.12 71.68
N PRO A 232 21.27 13.92 71.14
CA PRO A 232 20.94 15.19 70.51
C PRO A 232 20.01 15.04 69.29
N SER A 233 20.06 13.90 68.60
CA SER A 233 19.17 13.58 67.47
C SER A 233 17.71 13.46 67.88
N LEU A 234 17.43 12.77 68.99
CA LEU A 234 16.08 12.59 69.54
C LEU A 234 15.47 13.92 70.01
N VAL A 235 16.30 14.79 70.59
CA VAL A 235 15.88 16.10 71.07
C VAL A 235 15.46 17.01 69.92
N ARG A 236 16.22 16.97 68.81
CA ARG A 236 15.96 17.81 67.64
C ARG A 236 14.63 17.46 66.96
N THR A 237 14.29 16.18 66.88
CA THR A 237 13.01 15.73 66.30
C THR A 237 11.86 15.79 67.30
N GLY A 238 12.16 15.85 68.60
CA GLY A 238 11.21 15.64 69.68
C GLY A 238 10.84 14.15 69.75
N VAL A 239 11.13 13.49 70.86
CA VAL A 239 10.68 12.11 71.08
C VAL A 239 9.52 12.12 72.04
N SER A 240 8.38 11.68 71.51
CA SER A 240 7.22 11.30 72.29
C SER A 240 6.92 9.84 72.00
N TYR A 241 7.26 8.98 72.95
CA TYR A 241 6.90 7.58 72.93
C TYR A 241 5.73 7.37 73.87
N ASN A 242 4.65 6.78 73.38
CA ASN A 242 3.51 6.41 74.20
C ASN A 242 3.13 4.98 73.79
N PHE A 243 3.40 4.03 74.68
CA PHE A 243 2.91 2.66 74.54
C PHE A 243 1.43 2.66 74.89
N GLY A 244 0.62 3.19 73.96
CA GLY A 244 -0.82 3.16 74.04
C GLY A 244 -1.26 1.71 73.98
N VAL A 245 -1.75 1.18 75.10
CA VAL A 245 -2.69 0.06 75.06
C VAL A 245 -3.86 0.57 74.24
N ASN A 246 -3.91 0.26 72.95
CA ASN A 246 -5.09 0.48 72.12
C ASN A 246 -6.22 -0.27 72.83
N LYS A 247 -7.03 0.45 73.62
CA LYS A 247 -8.32 -0.07 74.08
C LYS A 247 -9.14 -0.22 72.81
N ALA A 248 -9.16 -1.43 72.25
CA ALA A 248 -10.12 -1.81 71.23
C ALA A 248 -11.51 -1.41 71.74
N LYS A 249 -12.17 -0.51 71.02
CA LYS A 249 -13.58 -0.21 71.19
C LYS A 249 -14.38 -1.15 70.32
#